data_AF-A0A2H1W8D9-F1
#
_entry.id   AF-A0A2H1W8D9-F1
#
_cell.length_a   1.000
_cell.length_b   1.000
_cell.length_c   1.000
_cell.angle_alpha   90.00
_cell.angle_beta   90.00
_cell.angle_gamma   90.00
#
_symmetry.space_group_name_H-M   'P 1'
#
loop_
_entity.id
_entity.type
_entity.pdbx_description
1 polymer ?
#
loop_
_entity_poly.entity_id
_entity_poly.type
_entity_poly.pdbx_seq_one_letter_code
_entity_poly.pdbx_strand_id
1 'polypeptide(L)'
;MAVIYNIVATCLGTPPEKFNYEYYNKEKAYNSFGMLTPQEFYEKHVRPLFDVNNKVCLVSDPRQSNPFGQLYTLHCLGNVVGGRQTAYNNQPIETLMTAVKDSIAGGEAVWFGCEVSKRFERKNGFEDLDAQDYRLVFNTEVQIGMNKADRLMYGDSWMTHAMVFTAVGTDEKGNPLKFRVENSYSDKEYDKGYLLLTAPWFRE
;
A
#
# COMPACT_ATOMS: atom_id res chain seq x y z
N MET A 1 2.83 8.36 30.57
CA MET A 1 2.70 7.18 29.70
C MET A 1 1.90 6.03 30.32
N ALA A 2 2.00 5.79 31.63
CA ALA A 2 1.22 4.73 32.31
C ALA A 2 -0.29 4.77 32.05
N VAL A 3 -0.93 5.96 32.04
CA VAL A 3 -2.37 6.11 31.74
C VAL A 3 -2.72 5.59 30.34
N ILE A 4 -1.96 6.00 29.32
CA ILE A 4 -2.17 5.56 27.93
C ILE A 4 -1.95 4.06 27.81
N TYR A 5 -0.87 3.55 28.40
CA TYR A 5 -0.58 2.12 28.40
C TYR A 5 -1.74 1.31 29.00
N ASN A 6 -2.26 1.73 30.16
CA ASN A 6 -3.35 1.03 30.82
C ASN A 6 -4.62 0.99 29.96
N ILE A 7 -4.97 2.10 29.31
CA ILE A 7 -6.13 2.14 28.40
C ILE A 7 -5.94 1.17 27.24
N VAL A 8 -4.79 1.24 26.56
CA VAL A 8 -4.51 0.39 25.38
C VAL A 8 -4.44 -1.08 25.76
N ALA A 9 -3.73 -1.42 26.84
CA ALA A 9 -3.61 -2.80 27.32
C ALA A 9 -4.96 -3.36 27.80
N THR A 10 -5.85 -2.52 28.34
CA THR A 10 -7.23 -2.94 28.70
C THR A 10 -8.04 -3.28 27.45
N CYS A 11 -7.92 -2.49 26.39
CA CYS A 11 -8.70 -2.69 25.15
C CYS A 11 -8.14 -3.82 24.27
N LEU A 12 -6.82 -3.97 24.19
CA LEU A 12 -6.13 -4.82 23.20
C LEU A 12 -5.38 -6.01 23.82
N GLY A 13 -5.25 -6.04 25.15
CA GLY A 13 -4.37 -6.96 25.85
C GLY A 13 -2.92 -6.46 25.96
N THR A 14 -2.13 -7.13 26.80
CA THR A 14 -0.70 -6.85 26.96
C THR A 14 0.11 -7.62 25.89
N PRO A 15 0.96 -6.95 25.10
CA PRO A 15 1.82 -7.64 24.14
C PRO A 15 2.72 -8.69 24.83
N PRO A 16 2.84 -9.91 24.29
CA PRO A 16 3.64 -10.95 24.92
C PRO A 16 5.14 -10.63 24.85
N GLU A 17 5.85 -10.80 25.97
CA GLU A 17 7.31 -10.71 26.00
C GLU A 17 7.96 -11.89 25.28
N LYS A 18 7.36 -13.08 25.41
CA LYS A 18 7.76 -14.31 24.74
C LYS A 18 6.53 -15.11 24.32
N PHE A 19 6.65 -15.86 23.24
CA PHE A 19 5.63 -16.79 22.77
C PHE A 19 6.27 -18.03 22.15
N ASN A 20 5.50 -19.12 22.10
CA ASN A 20 5.80 -20.29 21.29
C ASN A 20 4.76 -20.36 20.18
N TYR A 21 5.20 -20.35 18.92
CA TYR A 21 4.33 -20.50 17.77
C TYR A 21 4.41 -21.93 17.23
N GLU A 22 3.31 -22.65 17.38
CA GLU A 22 3.13 -24.05 17.01
C GLU A 22 2.13 -24.14 15.86
N TYR A 23 2.46 -24.91 14.82
CA TYR A 23 1.63 -25.01 13.62
C TYR A 23 1.82 -26.34 12.89
N TYR A 24 0.85 -26.69 12.04
CA TYR A 24 0.99 -27.78 11.09
C TYR A 24 1.30 -27.21 9.71
N ASN A 25 2.31 -27.75 9.03
CA ASN A 25 2.66 -27.33 7.67
C ASN A 25 1.70 -27.97 6.63
N LYS A 26 1.94 -27.71 5.34
CA LYS A 26 1.11 -28.22 4.24
C LYS A 26 1.11 -29.76 4.17
N GLU A 27 2.18 -30.39 4.65
CA GLU A 27 2.36 -31.84 4.75
C GLU A 27 1.71 -32.43 6.01
N LYS A 28 0.99 -31.60 6.80
CA LYS A 28 0.36 -31.95 8.08
C LYS A 28 1.36 -32.38 9.16
N ALA A 29 2.63 -32.01 9.02
CA ALA A 29 3.65 -32.25 10.05
C ALA A 29 3.60 -31.15 11.11
N TYR A 30 3.72 -31.54 12.37
CA TYR A 30 3.81 -30.62 13.50
C TYR A 30 5.15 -29.87 13.51
N ASN A 31 5.10 -28.57 13.73
CA ASN A 31 6.26 -27.68 13.81
C ASN A 31 6.09 -26.71 14.99
N SER A 32 7.21 -26.25 15.54
CA SER A 32 7.26 -25.23 16.58
C SER A 32 8.53 -24.40 16.40
N PHE A 33 8.41 -23.08 16.59
CA PHE A 33 9.57 -22.18 16.64
C PHE A 33 10.24 -22.12 18.02
N GLY A 34 9.68 -22.83 19.02
CA GLY A 34 10.11 -22.72 20.40
C GLY A 34 9.78 -21.35 21.02
N MET A 35 10.21 -21.14 22.26
CA MET A 35 9.97 -19.90 22.98
C MET A 35 10.89 -18.78 22.48
N LEU A 36 10.31 -17.73 21.90
CA LEU A 36 11.04 -16.58 21.34
C LEU A 36 10.42 -15.26 21.78
N THR A 37 11.22 -14.21 21.85
CA THR A 37 10.70 -12.83 21.85
C THR A 37 10.23 -12.43 20.44
N PRO A 38 9.29 -11.46 20.30
CA PRO A 38 8.92 -10.92 18.98
C PRO A 38 10.09 -10.41 18.15
N GLN A 39 11.10 -9.81 18.80
CA GLN A 39 12.31 -9.33 18.13
C GLN A 39 13.15 -10.49 17.58
N GLU A 40 13.37 -11.55 18.37
CA GLU A 40 14.08 -12.73 17.89
C GLU A 40 13.35 -13.44 16.76
N PHE A 41 12.01 -13.50 16.82
CA PHE A 41 11.21 -14.07 15.73
C PHE A 41 11.41 -13.30 14.43
N TYR A 42 11.34 -11.96 14.47
CA TYR A 42 11.62 -11.13 13.30
C TYR A 42 13.04 -11.34 12.78
N GLU A 43 14.05 -11.21 13.64
CA GLU A 43 15.47 -11.28 13.24
C GLU A 43 15.86 -12.65 12.66
N LYS A 44 15.35 -13.75 13.24
CA LYS A 44 15.72 -15.13 12.83
C LYS A 44 14.89 -15.67 11.67
N HIS A 45 13.61 -15.30 11.57
CA HIS A 45 12.69 -15.97 10.65
C HIS A 45 12.08 -15.06 9.58
N VAL A 46 11.99 -13.75 9.82
CA VAL A 46 11.38 -12.79 8.88
C VAL A 46 12.44 -11.99 8.14
N ARG A 47 13.32 -11.30 8.86
CA ARG A 47 14.34 -10.39 8.32
C ARG A 47 15.21 -11.01 7.23
N PRO A 48 15.67 -12.29 7.32
CA PRO A 48 16.46 -12.90 6.25
C PRO A 48 15.71 -13.04 4.91
N LEU A 49 14.37 -13.06 4.95
CA LEU A 49 13.49 -13.17 3.79
C LEU A 49 12.92 -11.80 3.38
N PHE A 50 12.66 -10.93 4.36
CA PHE A 50 12.06 -9.62 4.18
C PHE A 50 12.61 -8.63 5.22
N ASP A 51 13.72 -7.97 4.89
CA ASP A 51 14.28 -6.90 5.73
C ASP A 51 13.62 -5.56 5.37
N VAL A 52 12.89 -4.97 6.32
CA VAL A 52 12.25 -3.65 6.15
C VAL A 52 13.26 -2.51 5.92
N ASN A 53 14.54 -2.72 6.29
CA ASN A 53 15.60 -1.73 6.06
C ASN A 53 16.06 -1.70 4.59
N ASN A 54 15.80 -2.75 3.82
CA ASN A 54 16.14 -2.83 2.40
C ASN A 54 15.02 -2.25 1.50
N LYS A 55 13.97 -1.68 2.09
CA LYS A 55 12.82 -1.15 1.37
C LYS A 55 12.92 0.38 1.26
N VAL A 56 12.49 0.92 0.12
CA VAL A 56 12.48 2.36 -0.16
C VAL A 56 11.06 2.85 -0.36
N CYS A 57 10.74 4.03 0.15
CA CYS A 57 9.43 4.66 -0.05
C CYS A 57 9.50 5.67 -1.19
N LEU A 58 8.90 5.32 -2.31
CA LEU A 58 8.72 6.21 -3.46
C LEU A 58 7.32 6.85 -3.38
N VAL A 59 7.24 8.13 -3.71
CA VAL A 59 5.96 8.84 -3.90
C VAL A 59 5.94 9.51 -5.26
N SER A 60 4.74 9.84 -5.74
CA SER A 60 4.59 10.73 -6.90
C SER A 60 3.70 11.90 -6.52
N ASP A 61 4.35 12.99 -6.19
CA ASP A 61 3.74 14.27 -5.88
C ASP A 61 4.04 15.25 -7.03
N PRO A 62 3.07 15.52 -7.91
CA PRO A 62 3.26 16.36 -9.08
C PRO A 62 3.13 17.86 -8.78
N ARG A 63 2.95 18.27 -7.51
CA ARG A 63 2.86 19.70 -7.16
C ARG A 63 4.17 20.40 -7.49
N GLN A 64 4.09 21.55 -8.13
CA GLN A 64 5.27 22.31 -8.59
C GLN A 64 6.22 22.69 -7.45
N SER A 65 5.70 22.88 -6.22
CA SER A 65 6.52 23.15 -5.03
C SER A 65 7.41 21.97 -4.61
N ASN A 66 7.14 20.78 -5.13
CA ASN A 66 7.75 19.52 -4.72
C ASN A 66 8.41 18.84 -5.94
N PRO A 67 9.53 19.37 -6.48
CA PRO A 67 10.20 18.77 -7.62
C PRO A 67 10.57 17.29 -7.39
N PHE A 68 10.53 16.51 -8.48
CA PHE A 68 11.01 15.13 -8.49
C PHE A 68 12.52 15.03 -8.27
N GLY A 69 12.99 13.86 -7.83
CA GLY A 69 14.39 13.60 -7.50
C GLY A 69 14.83 14.17 -6.14
N GLN A 70 13.88 14.63 -5.33
CA GLN A 70 14.13 15.20 -4.01
C GLN A 70 13.53 14.32 -2.91
N LEU A 71 14.11 14.44 -1.70
CA LEU A 71 13.67 13.74 -0.50
C LEU A 71 12.85 14.69 0.38
N TYR A 72 11.67 14.25 0.78
CA TYR A 72 10.77 15.03 1.63
C TYR A 72 10.48 14.30 2.94
N THR A 73 10.21 15.09 3.97
CA THR A 73 9.64 14.62 5.23
C THR A 73 8.57 15.61 5.67
N LEU A 74 7.60 15.13 6.46
CA LEU A 74 6.54 15.98 7.00
C LEU A 74 6.83 16.28 8.47
N HIS A 75 6.75 17.56 8.83
CA HIS A 75 6.91 17.98 10.21
C HIS A 75 5.84 17.32 11.09
N CYS A 76 6.25 16.84 12.27
CA CYS A 76 5.42 16.09 13.21
C CYS A 76 4.84 14.75 12.71
N LEU A 77 5.27 14.24 11.54
CA LEU A 77 4.86 12.92 11.08
C LEU A 77 5.84 11.83 11.55
N GLY A 78 5.48 11.14 12.62
CA GLY A 78 6.22 9.99 13.16
C GLY A 78 5.50 9.36 14.35
N ASN A 79 5.95 8.18 14.74
CA ASN A 79 5.31 7.39 15.81
C ASN A 79 6.29 6.90 16.89
N VAL A 80 7.61 7.01 16.69
CA VAL A 80 8.63 6.63 17.66
C VAL A 80 9.57 7.81 17.89
N VAL A 81 9.67 8.28 19.13
CA VAL A 81 10.57 9.38 19.51
C VAL A 81 12.02 8.94 19.29
N GLY A 82 12.79 9.72 18.52
CA GLY A 82 14.15 9.36 18.12
C GLY A 82 14.25 8.24 17.09
N GLY A 83 13.12 7.77 16.55
CA GLY A 83 13.08 6.78 15.48
C GLY A 83 13.43 7.35 14.10
N ARG A 84 13.42 6.46 13.10
CA ARG A 84 13.63 6.84 11.70
C ARG A 84 12.53 7.81 11.25
N GLN A 85 12.92 8.90 10.61
CA GLN A 85 11.97 9.86 10.04
C GLN A 85 11.23 9.23 8.85
N THR A 86 9.96 9.60 8.69
CA THR A 86 9.21 9.30 7.46
C THR A 86 9.85 10.06 6.31
N ALA A 87 10.36 9.35 5.31
CA ALA A 87 11.10 9.92 4.19
C ALA A 87 10.44 9.48 2.87
N TYR A 88 10.07 10.47 2.06
CA TYR A 88 9.41 10.29 0.77
C TYR A 88 10.36 10.68 -0.35
N ASN A 89 10.76 9.72 -1.16
CA ASN A 89 11.55 9.99 -2.36
C ASN A 89 10.59 10.29 -3.51
N ASN A 90 10.49 11.57 -3.91
CA ASN A 90 9.52 11.98 -4.92
C ASN A 90 10.03 11.67 -6.33
N GLN A 91 9.25 10.92 -7.10
CA GLN A 91 9.62 10.44 -8.44
C GLN A 91 8.44 10.55 -9.42
N PRO A 92 8.72 10.61 -10.73
CA PRO A 92 7.68 10.49 -11.75
C PRO A 92 6.89 9.18 -11.59
N ILE A 93 5.60 9.21 -11.88
CA ILE A 93 4.71 8.06 -11.66
C ILE A 93 5.13 6.82 -12.45
N GLU A 94 5.74 7.00 -13.63
CA GLU A 94 6.27 5.90 -14.44
C GLU A 94 7.42 5.15 -13.74
N THR A 95 8.21 5.84 -12.91
CA THR A 95 9.25 5.20 -12.08
C THR A 95 8.61 4.28 -11.05
N LEU A 96 7.51 4.71 -10.42
CA LEU A 96 6.78 3.88 -9.45
C LEU A 96 6.17 2.66 -10.15
N MET A 97 5.54 2.84 -11.31
CA MET A 97 4.96 1.72 -12.08
C MET A 97 6.03 0.71 -12.50
N THR A 98 7.21 1.18 -12.92
CA THR A 98 8.34 0.32 -13.27
C THR A 98 8.86 -0.44 -12.05
N ALA A 99 9.04 0.24 -10.90
CA ALA A 99 9.45 -0.40 -9.66
C ALA A 99 8.46 -1.49 -9.19
N VAL A 100 7.15 -1.24 -9.33
CA VAL A 100 6.11 -2.24 -9.04
C VAL A 100 6.25 -3.45 -9.96
N LYS A 101 6.35 -3.22 -11.28
CA LYS A 101 6.52 -4.29 -12.27
C LYS A 101 7.75 -5.14 -11.97
N ASP A 102 8.89 -4.50 -11.72
CA ASP A 102 10.17 -5.17 -11.50
C ASP A 102 10.19 -5.94 -10.16
N SER A 103 9.58 -5.39 -9.10
CA SER A 103 9.41 -6.09 -7.82
C SER A 103 8.56 -7.35 -7.97
N ILE A 104 7.42 -7.25 -8.66
CA ILE A 104 6.53 -8.39 -8.92
C ILE A 104 7.24 -9.45 -9.78
N ALA A 105 7.99 -9.03 -10.80
CA ALA A 105 8.79 -9.94 -11.61
C ALA A 105 9.90 -10.63 -10.78
N GLY A 106 10.43 -9.94 -9.76
CA GLY A 106 11.35 -10.48 -8.76
C GLY A 106 10.69 -11.37 -7.71
N GLY A 107 9.37 -11.55 -7.75
CA GLY A 107 8.62 -12.40 -6.81
C GLY A 107 8.24 -11.72 -5.49
N GLU A 108 8.35 -10.39 -5.40
CA GLU A 108 8.00 -9.63 -4.20
C GLU A 108 6.81 -8.68 -4.43
N ALA A 109 5.77 -8.85 -3.63
CA ALA A 109 4.58 -8.01 -3.63
C ALA A 109 4.88 -6.59 -3.10
N VAL A 110 4.11 -5.59 -3.53
CA VAL A 110 4.42 -4.17 -3.27
C VAL A 110 3.32 -3.50 -2.47
N TRP A 111 3.66 -3.03 -1.27
CA TRP A 111 2.81 -2.12 -0.50
C TRP A 111 2.68 -0.78 -1.22
N PHE A 112 1.47 -0.24 -1.30
CA PHE A 112 1.23 1.11 -1.85
C PHE A 112 0.10 1.81 -1.12
N GLY A 113 0.10 3.14 -1.22
CA GLY A 113 -0.99 3.99 -0.75
C GLY A 113 -1.62 4.78 -1.90
N CYS A 114 -2.93 5.00 -1.82
CA CYS A 114 -3.71 5.69 -2.85
C CYS A 114 -4.95 6.40 -2.27
N GLU A 115 -5.65 7.15 -3.11
CA GLU A 115 -7.01 7.61 -2.85
C GLU A 115 -8.01 6.56 -3.38
N VAL A 116 -8.30 5.54 -2.58
CA VAL A 116 -9.08 4.36 -3.01
C VAL A 116 -10.53 4.69 -3.39
N SER A 117 -11.07 5.83 -2.94
CA SER A 117 -12.48 6.16 -3.17
C SER A 117 -12.76 6.75 -4.56
N LYS A 118 -11.74 7.29 -5.24
CA LYS A 118 -11.88 7.92 -6.55
C LYS A 118 -11.93 6.84 -7.63
N ARG A 119 -12.86 6.98 -8.57
CA ARG A 119 -13.02 6.10 -9.75
C ARG A 119 -13.01 4.60 -9.39
N PHE A 120 -13.70 4.28 -8.31
CA PHE A 120 -13.83 2.92 -7.79
C PHE A 120 -15.25 2.38 -7.99
N GLU A 121 -15.37 1.39 -8.86
CA GLU A 121 -16.58 0.59 -9.05
C GLU A 121 -16.60 -0.54 -8.02
N ARG A 122 -17.40 -0.32 -6.97
CA ARG A 122 -17.42 -1.17 -5.77
C ARG A 122 -18.08 -2.53 -5.97
N LYS A 123 -18.93 -2.73 -6.98
CA LYS A 123 -19.62 -4.02 -7.11
C LYS A 123 -18.65 -5.12 -7.55
N ASN A 124 -17.75 -4.82 -8.48
CA ASN A 124 -16.83 -5.78 -9.05
C ASN A 124 -15.37 -5.55 -8.63
N GLY A 125 -15.08 -4.45 -7.96
CA GLY A 125 -13.74 -4.17 -7.43
C GLY A 125 -12.81 -3.58 -8.48
N PHE A 126 -13.31 -2.64 -9.29
CA PHE A 126 -12.54 -2.04 -10.37
C PHE A 126 -12.15 -0.61 -10.05
N GLU A 127 -10.85 -0.37 -10.01
CA GLU A 127 -10.24 0.96 -9.96
C GLU A 127 -9.89 1.34 -11.40
N ASP A 128 -10.85 1.97 -12.07
CA ASP A 128 -10.80 2.29 -13.49
C ASP A 128 -11.49 3.62 -13.76
N LEU A 129 -10.80 4.50 -14.47
CA LEU A 129 -11.31 5.82 -14.83
C LEU A 129 -12.57 5.71 -15.70
N ASP A 130 -12.69 4.64 -16.50
CA ASP A 130 -13.79 4.46 -17.45
C ASP A 130 -14.93 3.56 -16.92
N ALA A 131 -14.84 3.06 -15.67
CA ALA A 131 -15.89 2.18 -15.11
C ALA A 131 -17.26 2.88 -14.93
N GLN A 132 -17.28 4.22 -14.91
CA GLN A 132 -18.46 5.04 -14.70
C GLN A 132 -18.49 6.22 -15.68
N ASP A 133 -19.54 6.30 -16.49
CA ASP A 133 -19.70 7.37 -17.49
C ASP A 133 -20.43 8.59 -16.92
N TYR A 134 -19.73 9.35 -16.06
CA TYR A 134 -20.26 10.59 -15.48
C TYR A 134 -20.58 11.65 -16.54
N ARG A 135 -19.86 11.67 -17.66
CA ARG A 135 -20.09 12.65 -18.72
C ARG A 135 -21.41 12.39 -19.43
N LEU A 136 -21.76 11.14 -19.69
CA LEU A 136 -23.06 10.79 -20.25
C LEU A 136 -24.21 11.20 -19.33
N VAL A 137 -24.04 11.09 -18.00
CA VAL A 137 -25.10 11.39 -17.03
C VAL A 137 -25.21 12.89 -16.72
N PHE A 138 -24.07 13.57 -16.50
CA PHE A 138 -24.03 14.93 -15.96
C PHE A 138 -23.50 15.97 -16.95
N ASN A 139 -23.11 15.56 -18.16
CA ASN A 139 -22.45 16.41 -19.16
C ASN A 139 -21.16 17.08 -18.63
N THR A 140 -20.50 16.49 -17.63
CA THR A 140 -19.25 16.98 -17.04
C THR A 140 -18.46 15.87 -16.36
N GLU A 141 -17.19 16.14 -16.09
CA GLU A 141 -16.35 15.34 -15.19
C GLU A 141 -16.63 15.72 -13.72
N VAL A 142 -16.62 14.74 -12.81
CA VAL A 142 -17.02 14.93 -11.40
C VAL A 142 -15.92 14.55 -10.40
N GLN A 143 -15.04 13.58 -10.71
CA GLN A 143 -14.04 13.08 -9.76
C GLN A 143 -12.60 13.41 -10.14
N ILE A 144 -12.33 13.59 -11.44
CA ILE A 144 -10.99 13.89 -11.97
C ILE A 144 -11.00 15.15 -12.86
N GLY A 145 -11.84 16.13 -12.52
CA GLY A 145 -12.01 17.36 -13.32
C GLY A 145 -10.83 18.33 -13.25
N MET A 146 -9.96 18.15 -12.24
CA MET A 146 -8.69 18.85 -12.08
C MET A 146 -7.54 17.87 -12.30
N ASN A 147 -6.38 18.36 -12.72
CA ASN A 147 -5.18 17.52 -12.74
C ASN A 147 -4.77 17.10 -11.32
N LYS A 148 -3.92 16.07 -11.21
CA LYS A 148 -3.50 15.49 -9.92
C LYS A 148 -2.88 16.51 -8.95
N ALA A 149 -2.09 17.47 -9.44
CA ALA A 149 -1.45 18.48 -8.61
C ALA A 149 -2.50 19.41 -7.97
N ASP A 150 -3.47 19.87 -8.77
CA ASP A 150 -4.55 20.72 -8.30
C ASP A 150 -5.47 19.97 -7.32
N ARG A 151 -5.78 18.69 -7.57
CA ARG A 151 -6.56 17.88 -6.62
C ARG A 151 -5.88 17.76 -5.26
N LEU A 152 -4.55 17.63 -5.23
CA LEU A 152 -3.77 17.61 -3.98
C LEU A 152 -3.74 18.99 -3.30
N MET A 153 -3.61 20.08 -4.07
CA MET A 153 -3.51 21.43 -3.54
C MET A 153 -4.82 21.97 -2.96
N TYR A 154 -5.94 21.68 -3.63
CA TYR A 154 -7.26 22.18 -3.24
C TYR A 154 -8.02 21.23 -2.31
N GLY A 155 -7.39 20.14 -1.86
CA GLY A 155 -8.00 19.19 -0.93
C GLY A 155 -9.16 18.41 -1.55
N ASP A 156 -9.01 17.98 -2.80
CA ASP A 156 -9.94 17.05 -3.46
C ASP A 156 -9.46 15.59 -3.40
N SER A 157 -8.14 15.37 -3.27
CA SER A 157 -7.54 14.03 -3.21
C SER A 157 -6.30 14.02 -2.32
N TRP A 158 -6.09 12.92 -1.58
CA TRP A 158 -4.87 12.60 -0.84
C TRP A 158 -4.81 11.10 -0.57
N MET A 159 -3.69 10.58 -0.08
CA MET A 159 -3.60 9.16 0.27
C MET A 159 -4.53 8.84 1.46
N THR A 160 -5.52 7.97 1.24
CA THR A 160 -6.51 7.58 2.25
C THR A 160 -6.39 6.13 2.70
N HIS A 161 -5.85 5.25 1.84
CA HIS A 161 -5.83 3.82 2.09
C HIS A 161 -4.54 3.17 1.57
N ALA A 162 -4.20 2.03 2.15
CA ALA A 162 -3.04 1.24 1.79
C ALA A 162 -3.43 -0.20 1.41
N MET A 163 -2.83 -0.71 0.35
CA MET A 163 -3.11 -2.03 -0.23
C MET A 163 -1.81 -2.68 -0.76
N VAL A 164 -1.92 -3.85 -1.39
CA VAL A 164 -0.74 -4.59 -1.87
C VAL A 164 -0.90 -4.99 -3.34
N PHE A 165 0.03 -4.61 -4.20
CA PHE A 165 0.12 -5.15 -5.56
C PHE A 165 0.70 -6.56 -5.54
N THR A 166 0.03 -7.48 -6.23
CA THR A 166 0.38 -8.92 -6.24
C THR A 166 0.59 -9.47 -7.65
N ALA A 167 0.12 -8.78 -8.70
CA ALA A 167 0.41 -9.11 -10.09
C ALA A 167 0.32 -7.88 -10.99
N VAL A 168 0.99 -7.95 -12.14
CA VAL A 168 0.92 -6.95 -13.22
C VAL A 168 0.60 -7.64 -14.54
N GLY A 169 -0.38 -7.12 -15.27
CA GLY A 169 -0.67 -7.50 -16.65
C GLY A 169 -0.06 -6.49 -17.60
N THR A 170 0.70 -6.97 -18.60
CA THR A 170 1.40 -6.13 -19.57
C THR A 170 0.87 -6.33 -21.00
N ASP A 171 1.16 -5.37 -21.88
CA ASP A 171 1.02 -5.55 -23.33
C ASP A 171 2.17 -6.42 -23.90
N GLU A 172 2.13 -6.67 -25.21
CA GLU A 172 3.17 -7.44 -25.94
C GLU A 172 4.57 -6.79 -25.87
N LYS A 173 4.65 -5.50 -25.55
CA LYS A 173 5.91 -4.74 -25.42
C LYS A 173 6.40 -4.68 -23.97
N GLY A 174 5.67 -5.28 -23.03
CA GLY A 174 6.01 -5.29 -21.60
C GLY A 174 5.60 -4.03 -20.83
N ASN A 175 4.74 -3.18 -21.41
CA ASN A 175 4.20 -2.01 -20.71
C ASN A 175 3.06 -2.43 -19.77
N PRO A 176 3.02 -1.96 -18.51
CA PRO A 176 1.91 -2.25 -17.59
C PRO A 176 0.57 -1.70 -18.10
N LEU A 177 -0.44 -2.55 -18.10
CA LEU A 177 -1.84 -2.21 -18.46
C LEU A 177 -2.77 -2.22 -17.25
N LYS A 178 -2.57 -3.17 -16.34
CA LYS A 178 -3.42 -3.38 -15.16
C LYS A 178 -2.68 -4.13 -14.06
N PHE A 179 -3.15 -3.98 -12.84
CA PHE A 179 -2.54 -4.54 -11.64
C PHE A 179 -3.59 -5.29 -10.82
N ARG A 180 -3.18 -6.42 -10.24
CA ARG A 180 -3.97 -7.15 -9.23
C ARG A 180 -3.61 -6.61 -7.86
N VAL A 181 -4.62 -6.17 -7.12
CA VAL A 181 -4.46 -5.56 -5.80
C VAL A 181 -5.12 -6.45 -4.76
N GLU A 182 -4.39 -6.83 -3.72
CA GLU A 182 -4.94 -7.44 -2.52
C GLU A 182 -5.38 -6.34 -1.56
N ASN A 183 -6.67 -6.34 -1.20
CA ASN A 183 -7.23 -5.43 -0.21
C ASN A 183 -7.51 -6.17 1.12
N SER A 184 -7.80 -5.44 2.18
CA SER A 184 -7.98 -5.94 3.55
C SER A 184 -9.41 -5.82 4.09
N TYR A 185 -10.40 -5.60 3.22
CA TYR A 185 -11.80 -5.42 3.65
C TYR A 185 -12.56 -6.73 3.89
N SER A 186 -12.44 -7.70 2.98
CA SER A 186 -13.12 -9.00 3.10
C SER A 186 -12.64 -9.97 2.02
N ASP A 187 -12.71 -11.27 2.28
CA ASP A 187 -12.58 -12.34 1.28
C ASP A 187 -13.90 -12.65 0.56
N LYS A 188 -15.00 -11.98 0.93
CA LYS A 188 -16.36 -12.18 0.36
C LYS A 188 -16.73 -11.16 -0.72
N GLU A 189 -15.96 -10.09 -0.84
CA GLU A 189 -16.17 -9.04 -1.83
C GLU A 189 -15.31 -9.26 -3.08
N TYR A 190 -15.72 -8.70 -4.22
CA TYR A 190 -14.93 -8.65 -5.46
C TYR A 190 -14.51 -10.05 -5.98
N ASP A 191 -13.24 -10.24 -6.37
CA ASP A 191 -12.61 -11.54 -6.59
C ASP A 191 -11.87 -11.99 -5.32
N LYS A 192 -12.62 -12.48 -4.31
CA LYS A 192 -12.06 -12.94 -3.03
C LYS A 192 -11.18 -11.90 -2.33
N GLY A 193 -11.64 -10.65 -2.30
CA GLY A 193 -10.93 -9.52 -1.71
C GLY A 193 -9.91 -8.84 -2.63
N TYR A 194 -9.73 -9.32 -3.86
CA TYR A 194 -8.85 -8.68 -4.83
C TYR A 194 -9.58 -7.66 -5.71
N LEU A 195 -8.88 -6.57 -6.01
CA LEU A 195 -9.29 -5.53 -6.94
C LEU A 195 -8.48 -5.61 -8.24
N LEU A 196 -9.03 -5.03 -9.30
CA LEU A 196 -8.32 -4.76 -10.54
C LEU A 196 -8.13 -3.25 -10.70
N LEU A 197 -6.87 -2.82 -10.77
CA LEU A 197 -6.48 -1.43 -10.94
C LEU A 197 -5.91 -1.21 -12.33
N THR A 198 -6.43 -0.25 -13.09
CA THR A 198 -5.96 0.04 -14.45
C THR A 198 -4.76 0.98 -14.44
N ALA A 199 -3.88 0.88 -15.44
CA ALA A 199 -2.72 1.76 -15.56
C ALA A 199 -3.09 3.27 -15.66
N PRO A 200 -4.21 3.68 -16.29
CA PRO A 200 -4.70 5.05 -16.17
C PRO A 200 -5.05 5.44 -14.73
N TRP A 201 -5.73 4.57 -13.98
CA TRP A 201 -6.05 4.84 -12.57
C TRP A 201 -4.79 4.98 -11.71
N PHE A 202 -3.78 4.13 -11.91
CA PHE A 202 -2.48 4.25 -11.21
C PHE A 202 -1.87 5.65 -11.38
N ARG A 203 -2.01 6.25 -12.56
CA ARG A 203 -1.39 7.54 -12.89
C ARG A 203 -2.05 8.70 -12.16
N GLU A 204 -3.37 8.64 -11.97
CA GLU A 204 -4.19 9.66 -11.30
C GLU A 204 -4.03 9.70 -9.78
#